data_AF-B0LXM3-F1
#
_entry.id   AF-B0LXM3-F1
#
_cell.length_a   1.000
_cell.length_b   1.000
_cell.length_c   1.000
_cell.angle_alpha   90.00
_cell.angle_beta   90.00
_cell.angle_gamma   90.00
#
_symmetry.space_group_name_H-M   'P 1'
#
loop_
_entity.id
_entity.type
_entity.pdbx_description
1 polymer ?
#
loop_
_entity_poly.entity_id
_entity_poly.type
_entity_poly.pdbx_seq_one_letter_code
_entity_poly.pdbx_strand_id
1 'polypeptide(L)'
;ASSSEPAQIRGKTVYIQYSNRHEIVNNKSPGDVPGNVLLVTIEGVEAGDVSIDVIHLVFSAFGFVHKIATFEKAAGFQALIQYSDVQTASTARDSLDGRSIPRYLLPSHVSECYLRISYSAHTDLNIKFQSHRSRDYTNPHLPVNPTAMDGLLQPVVGPDGKKKEFESNVLLASIENMQYA
;
A
#
# COMPACT_ATOMS: atom_id res chain seq x y z
N ALA A 1 33.15 22.06 -34.95
CA ALA A 1 33.53 20.63 -34.96
C ALA A 1 32.26 19.81 -34.76
N SER A 2 31.78 19.13 -35.80
CA SER A 2 30.65 18.20 -35.68
C SER A 2 31.24 16.80 -35.59
N SER A 3 31.09 16.11 -34.45
CA SER A 3 31.45 14.70 -34.37
C SER A 3 30.41 13.87 -35.13
N SER A 4 30.86 12.89 -35.90
CA SER A 4 30.00 11.94 -36.63
C SER A 4 29.48 10.80 -35.75
N GLU A 5 30.00 10.67 -34.52
CA GLU A 5 29.62 9.60 -33.62
C GLU A 5 28.35 9.96 -32.85
N PRO A 6 27.32 9.09 -32.85
CA PRO A 6 26.08 9.37 -32.16
C PRO A 6 26.33 9.34 -30.65
N ALA A 7 25.62 10.20 -29.91
CA ALA A 7 25.78 10.29 -28.46
C ALA A 7 25.51 8.94 -27.79
N GLN A 8 26.29 8.59 -26.76
CA GLN A 8 26.16 7.32 -26.05
C GLN A 8 26.03 7.54 -24.53
N ILE A 9 25.15 6.77 -23.88
CA ILE A 9 25.02 6.70 -22.42
C ILE A 9 25.21 5.25 -22.02
N ARG A 10 26.25 4.96 -21.21
CA ARG A 10 26.62 3.59 -20.79
C ARG A 10 26.79 2.61 -21.96
N GLY A 11 27.36 3.07 -23.08
CA GLY A 11 27.58 2.27 -24.30
C GLY A 11 26.32 2.03 -25.14
N LYS A 12 25.19 2.69 -24.82
CA LYS A 12 23.98 2.67 -25.64
C LYS A 12 23.86 3.98 -26.41
N THR A 13 23.71 3.89 -27.72
CA THR A 13 23.41 5.03 -28.59
C THR A 13 22.09 5.67 -28.20
N VAL A 14 22.09 6.99 -28.01
CA VAL A 14 20.91 7.78 -27.70
C VAL A 14 20.61 8.76 -28.83
N TYR A 15 19.33 8.87 -29.15
CA TYR A 15 18.82 9.80 -30.15
C TYR A 15 18.19 11.00 -29.44
N ILE A 16 18.60 12.19 -29.85
CA ILE A 16 18.14 13.45 -29.26
C ILE A 16 17.25 14.12 -30.30
N GLN A 17 16.01 14.41 -29.93
CA GLN A 17 15.06 15.15 -30.77
C GLN A 17 14.54 16.37 -29.99
N TYR A 18 14.37 17.49 -30.69
CA TYR A 18 13.72 18.66 -30.13
C TYR A 18 12.24 18.36 -29.83
N SER A 19 11.80 18.74 -28.64
CA SER A 19 10.37 18.72 -28.33
C SER A 19 9.68 19.88 -29.04
N ASN A 20 8.45 19.67 -29.52
CA ASN A 20 7.59 20.75 -30.02
C ASN A 20 6.93 21.56 -28.87
N ARG A 21 7.27 21.25 -27.61
CA ARG A 21 6.75 21.95 -26.43
C ARG A 21 7.66 23.14 -26.10
N HIS A 22 7.05 24.28 -25.77
CA HIS A 22 7.76 25.50 -25.37
C HIS A 22 8.37 25.41 -23.97
N GLU A 23 7.89 24.48 -23.14
CA GLU A 23 8.42 24.19 -21.82
C GLU A 23 8.21 22.71 -21.45
N ILE A 24 8.99 22.23 -20.49
CA ILE A 24 8.76 20.91 -19.90
C ILE A 24 7.65 21.05 -18.87
N VAL A 25 6.41 20.76 -19.28
CA VAL A 25 5.26 20.71 -18.37
C VAL A 25 5.33 19.40 -17.58
N ASN A 26 5.67 19.49 -16.29
CA ASN A 26 5.45 18.38 -15.37
C ASN A 26 3.94 18.31 -15.11
N ASN A 27 3.22 17.50 -15.89
CA ASN A 27 1.80 17.30 -15.69
C ASN A 27 1.59 16.73 -14.29
N LYS A 28 1.17 17.57 -13.35
CA LYS A 28 0.78 17.17 -12.01
C LYS A 28 -0.35 16.17 -12.16
N SER A 29 -0.05 14.89 -12.03
CA SER A 29 -1.05 13.85 -11.90
C SER A 29 -1.96 14.23 -10.70
N PRO A 30 -3.22 13.79 -10.66
CA PRO A 30 -4.14 14.09 -9.55
C PRO A 30 -3.62 13.66 -8.16
N GLY A 31 -2.47 13.00 -8.07
CA GLY A 31 -1.73 12.72 -6.83
C GLY A 31 -0.65 13.75 -6.44
N ASP A 32 -0.60 14.92 -7.09
CA ASP A 32 0.31 16.03 -6.71
C ASP A 32 -0.43 17.25 -6.11
N VAL A 33 -1.75 17.15 -5.92
CA VAL A 33 -2.50 18.14 -5.13
C VAL A 33 -2.40 17.75 -3.65
N PRO A 34 -1.90 18.63 -2.76
CA PRO A 34 -1.82 18.33 -1.34
C PRO A 34 -3.18 17.99 -0.73
N GLY A 35 -3.26 16.82 -0.13
CA GLY A 35 -4.43 16.30 0.56
C GLY A 35 -4.05 15.70 1.91
N ASN A 36 -5.05 15.51 2.78
CA ASN A 36 -4.88 14.87 4.10
C ASN A 36 -4.80 13.34 4.02
N VAL A 37 -5.07 12.76 2.85
CA VAL A 37 -4.99 11.32 2.61
C VAL A 37 -3.82 11.02 1.67
N LEU A 38 -2.97 10.09 2.08
CA LEU A 38 -1.85 9.59 1.31
C LEU A 38 -2.18 8.23 0.72
N LEU A 39 -1.79 8.02 -0.53
CA LEU A 39 -1.72 6.71 -1.17
C LEU A 39 -0.29 6.21 -1.11
N VAL A 40 -0.09 5.10 -0.41
CA VAL A 40 1.19 4.45 -0.19
C VAL A 40 1.21 3.14 -0.95
N THR A 41 2.15 2.97 -1.87
CA THR A 41 2.49 1.68 -2.49
C THR A 41 3.67 1.11 -1.73
N ILE A 42 3.56 -0.14 -1.30
CA ILE A 42 4.58 -0.82 -0.52
C ILE A 42 5.24 -1.84 -1.46
N GLU A 43 6.45 -1.53 -1.88
CA GLU A 43 7.21 -2.29 -2.88
C GLU A 43 8.12 -3.31 -2.19
N GLY A 44 8.29 -4.48 -2.81
CA GLY A 44 9.19 -5.55 -2.30
C GLY A 44 8.54 -6.48 -1.28
N VAL A 45 7.23 -6.43 -1.12
CA VAL A 45 6.47 -7.25 -0.17
C VAL A 45 5.20 -7.82 -0.81
N GLU A 46 4.73 -8.94 -0.27
CA GLU A 46 3.41 -9.49 -0.56
C GLU A 46 2.38 -8.98 0.46
N ALA A 47 1.10 -9.14 0.15
CA ALA A 47 0.07 -8.81 1.11
C ALA A 47 0.11 -9.74 2.31
N GLY A 48 0.15 -9.16 3.50
CA GLY A 48 0.33 -9.89 4.76
C GLY A 48 1.74 -9.78 5.34
N ASP A 49 2.75 -9.42 4.55
CA ASP A 49 4.12 -9.21 5.04
C ASP A 49 4.24 -7.96 5.92
N VAL A 50 3.45 -6.94 5.61
CA VAL A 50 3.40 -5.68 6.37
C VAL A 50 2.01 -5.52 6.97
N SER A 51 1.93 -5.61 8.29
CA SER A 51 0.67 -5.46 9.02
C SER A 51 0.24 -3.99 9.09
N ILE A 52 -1.07 -3.78 9.29
CA ILE A 52 -1.65 -2.45 9.51
C ILE A 52 -1.03 -1.75 10.71
N ASP A 53 -0.59 -2.50 11.73
CA ASP A 53 0.05 -1.97 12.93
C ASP A 53 1.47 -1.45 12.64
N VAL A 54 2.22 -2.13 11.76
CA VAL A 54 3.54 -1.63 11.31
C VAL A 54 3.37 -0.34 10.51
N ILE A 55 2.38 -0.30 9.61
CA ILE A 55 2.05 0.92 8.86
C ILE A 55 1.68 2.05 9.83
N HIS A 56 0.80 1.77 10.80
CA HIS A 56 0.42 2.75 11.81
C HIS A 56 1.61 3.25 12.62
N LEU A 57 2.51 2.35 13.05
CA LEU A 57 3.70 2.71 13.81
C LEU A 57 4.62 3.67 13.05
N VAL A 58 4.90 3.38 11.78
CA VAL A 58 5.79 4.19 10.95
C VAL A 58 5.18 5.58 10.69
N PHE A 59 3.89 5.64 10.38
CA PHE A 59 3.23 6.90 10.02
C PHE A 59 2.89 7.75 11.26
N SER A 60 2.62 7.13 12.41
CA SER A 60 2.34 7.86 13.66
C SER A 60 3.51 8.72 14.16
N ALA A 61 4.73 8.49 13.66
CA ALA A 61 5.90 9.32 13.98
C ALA A 61 5.76 10.78 13.53
N PHE A 62 4.89 11.06 12.55
CA PHE A 62 4.71 12.40 11.98
C PHE A 62 3.47 13.12 12.50
N GLY A 63 2.53 12.40 13.11
CA GLY A 63 1.30 12.95 13.67
C GLY A 63 0.25 11.87 13.89
N PHE A 64 -0.91 12.27 14.40
CA PHE A 64 -1.98 11.33 14.71
C PHE A 64 -2.66 10.83 13.42
N VAL A 65 -2.57 9.52 13.17
CA VAL A 65 -3.23 8.87 12.04
C VAL A 65 -4.70 8.60 12.39
N HIS A 66 -5.63 9.15 11.61
CA HIS A 66 -7.07 8.96 11.83
C HIS A 66 -7.53 7.58 11.36
N LYS A 67 -7.21 7.24 10.11
CA LYS A 67 -7.75 6.04 9.46
C LYS A 67 -6.72 5.43 8.53
N ILE A 68 -6.68 4.10 8.48
CA ILE A 68 -5.85 3.33 7.54
C ILE A 68 -6.73 2.31 6.82
N ALA A 69 -6.55 2.17 5.51
CA ALA A 69 -7.14 1.09 4.73
C ALA A 69 -6.09 0.49 3.79
N THR A 70 -5.86 -0.82 3.85
CA THR A 70 -4.95 -1.55 2.97
C THR A 70 -5.74 -2.36 1.95
N PHE A 71 -5.17 -2.50 0.76
CA PHE A 71 -5.75 -3.27 -0.32
C PHE A 71 -4.68 -3.71 -1.31
N GLU A 72 -5.02 -4.72 -2.09
CA GLU A 72 -4.20 -5.22 -3.18
C GLU A 72 -4.81 -4.79 -4.50
N LYS A 73 -3.97 -4.31 -5.41
CA LYS A 73 -4.33 -4.07 -6.81
C LYS A 73 -3.27 -4.67 -7.72
N ALA A 74 -3.48 -4.59 -9.03
CA ALA A 74 -2.51 -5.02 -10.02
C ALA A 74 -1.11 -4.37 -9.84
N ALA A 75 -1.04 -3.20 -9.19
CA ALA A 75 0.19 -2.51 -8.87
C ALA A 75 0.90 -2.99 -7.57
N GLY A 76 0.34 -4.00 -6.88
CA GLY A 76 0.88 -4.55 -5.64
C GLY A 76 0.06 -4.17 -4.40
N PHE A 77 0.69 -4.32 -3.23
CA PHE A 77 0.11 -4.00 -1.94
C PHE A 77 0.14 -2.48 -1.69
N GLN A 78 -1.02 -1.91 -1.38
CA GLN A 78 -1.19 -0.48 -1.19
C GLN A 78 -1.97 -0.15 0.09
N ALA A 79 -1.76 1.05 0.60
CA ALA A 79 -2.47 1.59 1.75
C ALA A 79 -2.92 3.04 1.51
N LEU A 80 -4.11 3.36 2.01
CA LEU A 80 -4.60 4.72 2.18
C LEU A 80 -4.45 5.10 3.65
N ILE A 81 -3.83 6.24 3.91
CA ILE A 81 -3.55 6.74 5.27
C ILE A 81 -4.10 8.15 5.37
N GLN A 82 -5.02 8.36 6.29
CA GLN A 82 -5.65 9.66 6.54
C GLN A 82 -5.10 10.29 7.80
N TYR A 83 -4.64 11.53 7.68
CA TYR A 83 -4.29 12.41 8.79
C TYR A 83 -5.41 13.42 9.11
N SER A 84 -5.28 14.09 10.24
CA SER A 84 -6.10 15.23 10.67
C SER A 84 -6.06 16.39 9.69
N ASP A 85 -4.91 16.63 9.07
CA ASP A 85 -4.65 17.81 8.28
C ASP A 85 -3.61 17.54 7.17
N VAL A 86 -3.55 18.47 6.21
CA VAL A 86 -2.70 18.36 5.02
C VAL A 86 -1.22 18.59 5.35
N GLN A 87 -0.89 19.39 6.37
CA GLN A 87 0.51 19.72 6.71
C GLN A 87 1.22 18.49 7.26
N THR A 88 0.55 17.76 8.16
CA THR A 88 1.01 16.49 8.70
C THR A 88 1.20 15.46 7.59
N ALA A 89 0.23 15.34 6.67
CA ALA A 89 0.31 14.44 5.53
C ALA A 89 1.50 14.77 4.59
N SER A 90 1.73 16.06 4.29
CA SER A 90 2.88 16.48 3.48
C SER A 90 4.20 16.14 4.15
N THR A 91 4.32 16.42 5.46
CA THR A 91 5.54 16.13 6.23
C THR A 91 5.87 14.64 6.24
N ALA A 92 4.84 13.80 6.45
CA ALA A 92 4.98 12.35 6.42
C ALA A 92 5.41 11.86 5.03
N ARG A 93 4.76 12.36 3.96
CA ARG A 93 5.11 12.03 2.58
C ARG A 93 6.56 12.40 2.27
N ASP A 94 6.96 13.64 2.52
CA ASP A 94 8.27 14.15 2.15
C ASP A 94 9.41 13.44 2.93
N SER A 95 9.11 12.92 4.12
CA SER A 95 10.07 12.19 4.94
C SER A 95 10.17 10.70 4.59
N LEU A 96 9.06 10.07 4.22
CA LEU A 96 8.95 8.61 4.00
C LEU A 96 8.96 8.19 2.53
N ASP A 97 8.66 9.08 1.58
CA ASP A 97 8.67 8.72 0.15
C ASP A 97 10.07 8.28 -0.29
N GLY A 98 10.15 7.13 -0.95
CA GLY A 98 11.38 6.47 -1.37
C GLY A 98 12.21 5.85 -0.23
N ARG A 99 11.74 5.91 1.03
CA ARG A 99 12.41 5.27 2.17
C ARG A 99 11.99 3.82 2.33
N SER A 100 12.78 3.06 3.07
CA SER A 100 12.44 1.69 3.44
C SER A 100 11.87 1.57 4.85
N ILE A 101 10.97 0.60 5.05
CA ILE A 101 10.53 0.21 6.39
C ILE A 101 11.72 -0.45 7.11
N PRO A 102 11.99 -0.10 8.39
CA PRO A 102 13.06 -0.73 9.15
C PRO A 102 12.93 -2.26 9.19
N ARG A 103 14.04 -2.96 8.91
CA ARG A 103 14.07 -4.43 8.79
C ARG A 103 13.54 -5.17 10.01
N TYR A 104 13.72 -4.64 11.21
CA TYR A 104 13.24 -5.26 12.45
C TYR A 104 11.71 -5.26 12.59
N LEU A 105 11.00 -4.50 11.76
CA LEU A 105 9.54 -4.49 11.66
C LEU A 105 9.02 -5.41 10.55
N LEU A 106 9.91 -6.05 9.79
CA LEU A 106 9.56 -6.88 8.64
C LEU A 106 9.79 -8.37 8.96
N PRO A 107 9.03 -9.26 8.32
CA PRO A 107 9.28 -10.70 8.36
C PRO A 107 10.69 -11.06 7.88
N SER A 108 11.24 -12.17 8.37
CA SER A 108 12.60 -12.60 8.05
C SER A 108 12.86 -12.86 6.56
N HIS A 109 11.82 -13.21 5.79
CA HIS A 109 11.92 -13.46 4.35
C HIS A 109 11.94 -12.16 3.51
N VAL A 110 11.56 -11.03 4.09
CA VAL A 110 11.54 -9.73 3.40
C VAL A 110 12.90 -9.06 3.59
N SER A 111 13.63 -8.85 2.48
CA SER A 111 14.96 -8.25 2.54
C SER A 111 14.91 -6.73 2.56
N GLU A 112 14.04 -6.15 1.74
CA GLU A 112 13.90 -4.72 1.50
C GLU A 112 12.43 -4.41 1.21
N CYS A 113 11.91 -3.34 1.82
CA CYS A 113 10.53 -2.89 1.63
C CYS A 113 10.57 -1.39 1.43
N TYR A 114 10.22 -0.89 0.24
CA TYR A 114 10.27 0.52 -0.11
C TYR A 114 8.87 1.15 -0.15
N LEU A 115 8.77 2.40 0.30
CA LEU A 115 7.53 3.16 0.27
C LEU A 115 7.52 4.11 -0.91
N ARG A 116 6.49 4.05 -1.74
CA ARG A 116 6.19 5.07 -2.75
C ARG A 116 4.91 5.78 -2.37
N ILE A 117 4.97 7.09 -2.12
CA ILE A 117 3.88 7.86 -1.53
C ILE A 117 3.45 8.97 -2.48
N SER A 118 2.14 9.04 -2.72
CA SER A 118 1.50 10.12 -3.48
C SER A 118 0.29 10.64 -2.72
N TYR A 119 -0.21 11.82 -3.07
CA TYR A 119 -1.49 12.25 -2.53
C TYR A 119 -2.62 11.40 -3.11
N SER A 120 -3.60 11.08 -2.28
CA SER A 120 -4.80 10.40 -2.72
C SER A 120 -5.84 11.41 -3.23
N ALA A 121 -6.70 10.95 -4.13
CA ALA A 121 -7.88 11.71 -4.53
C ALA A 121 -8.97 11.71 -3.43
N HIS A 122 -8.83 10.84 -2.41
CA HIS A 122 -9.75 10.79 -1.28
C HIS A 122 -9.47 11.91 -0.27
N THR A 123 -10.54 12.45 0.33
CA THR A 123 -10.46 13.40 1.44
C THR A 123 -10.85 12.79 2.78
N ASP A 124 -11.60 11.68 2.74
CA ASP A 124 -11.98 10.90 3.91
C ASP A 124 -12.06 9.41 3.55
N LEU A 125 -11.72 8.54 4.51
CA LEU A 125 -11.84 7.10 4.41
C LEU A 125 -13.08 6.63 5.19
N ASN A 126 -13.97 5.90 4.54
CA ASN A 126 -15.17 5.37 5.19
C ASN A 126 -14.93 3.95 5.72
N ILE A 127 -14.64 3.83 7.02
CA ILE A 127 -14.37 2.55 7.68
C ILE A 127 -15.58 2.17 8.52
N LYS A 128 -16.22 1.05 8.17
CA LYS A 128 -17.42 0.56 8.86
C LYS A 128 -17.11 -0.50 9.93
N PHE A 129 -15.99 -1.18 9.77
CA PHE A 129 -15.55 -2.27 10.64
C PHE A 129 -14.06 -2.18 10.88
N GLN A 130 -13.65 -2.55 12.08
CA GLN A 130 -12.25 -2.74 12.40
C GLN A 130 -11.80 -4.12 11.86
N SER A 131 -10.72 -4.16 11.08
CA SER A 131 -10.15 -5.37 10.44
C SER A 131 -8.61 -5.30 10.35
N HIS A 132 -7.96 -6.38 9.92
CA HIS A 132 -6.53 -6.39 9.58
C HIS A 132 -6.21 -5.54 8.32
N ARG A 133 -7.24 -5.16 7.56
CA ARG A 133 -7.13 -4.31 6.37
C ARG A 133 -7.66 -2.90 6.55
N SER A 134 -8.35 -2.60 7.64
CA SER A 134 -8.95 -1.28 7.83
C SER A 134 -9.10 -0.95 9.30
N ARG A 135 -8.63 0.23 9.71
CA ARG A 135 -8.74 0.68 11.08
C ARG A 135 -9.05 2.16 11.17
N ASP A 136 -10.06 2.50 11.98
CA ASP A 136 -10.40 3.86 12.36
C ASP A 136 -9.96 4.09 13.80
N TYR A 137 -8.95 4.93 14.00
CA TYR A 137 -8.40 5.26 15.31
C TYR A 137 -9.17 6.39 16.01
N THR A 138 -10.11 7.04 15.31
CA THR A 138 -10.98 8.08 15.86
C THR A 138 -12.28 7.53 16.46
N ASN A 139 -12.67 6.31 16.08
CA ASN A 139 -13.89 5.67 16.55
C ASN A 139 -13.63 4.28 17.16
N PRO A 140 -13.45 4.19 18.49
CA PRO A 140 -13.21 2.93 19.18
C PRO A 140 -14.46 2.02 19.25
N HIS A 141 -15.65 2.55 18.93
CA HIS A 141 -16.92 1.81 19.02
C HIS A 141 -17.28 1.05 17.74
N LEU A 142 -16.44 1.12 16.71
CA LEU A 142 -16.70 0.36 15.49
C LEU A 142 -16.63 -1.15 15.77
N PRO A 143 -17.58 -1.93 15.21
CA PRO A 143 -17.58 -3.38 15.37
C PRO A 143 -16.29 -3.99 14.80
N VAL A 144 -15.74 -4.95 15.53
CA VAL A 144 -14.62 -5.78 15.08
C VAL A 144 -15.20 -7.00 14.37
N ASN A 145 -14.78 -7.26 13.14
CA ASN A 145 -15.10 -8.52 12.47
C ASN A 145 -14.02 -9.57 12.83
N PRO A 146 -14.33 -10.59 13.67
CA PRO A 146 -13.33 -11.54 14.15
C PRO A 146 -12.66 -12.34 13.02
N THR A 147 -13.43 -12.71 12.00
CA THR A 147 -12.95 -13.44 10.82
C THR A 147 -12.06 -12.60 9.92
N ALA A 148 -12.08 -11.27 10.10
CA ALA A 148 -11.22 -10.33 9.40
C ALA A 148 -10.14 -9.74 10.32
N MET A 149 -9.85 -10.34 11.48
CA MET A 149 -8.69 -10.00 12.31
C MET A 149 -7.51 -10.94 12.06
N ASP A 150 -7.78 -12.20 11.67
CA ASP A 150 -6.75 -13.23 11.56
C ASP A 150 -6.23 -13.34 10.12
N GLY A 151 -5.20 -12.53 9.81
CA GLY A 151 -4.41 -12.65 8.58
C GLY A 151 -3.23 -13.63 8.72
N LEU A 152 -3.18 -14.45 9.78
CA LEU A 152 -2.03 -15.29 10.11
C LEU A 152 -2.42 -16.73 10.49
N LEU A 153 -3.45 -17.30 9.87
CA LEU A 153 -3.77 -18.71 10.06
C LEU A 153 -2.69 -19.60 9.42
N GLN A 154 -1.64 -19.86 10.19
CA GLN A 154 -1.13 -21.22 10.29
C GLN A 154 -2.34 -22.13 10.52
N PRO A 155 -2.52 -23.21 9.74
CA PRO A 155 -3.62 -24.14 9.99
C PRO A 155 -3.48 -24.65 11.42
N VAL A 156 -4.48 -24.40 12.27
CA VAL A 156 -4.55 -25.01 13.60
C VAL A 156 -4.65 -26.51 13.37
N VAL A 157 -3.54 -27.21 13.62
CA VAL A 157 -3.47 -28.66 13.57
C VAL A 157 -3.95 -29.13 14.94
N GLY A 158 -5.10 -29.83 14.98
CA GLY A 158 -5.53 -30.49 16.20
C GLY A 158 -4.50 -31.54 16.64
N PRO A 159 -4.54 -32.01 17.90
CA PRO A 159 -3.65 -33.07 18.40
C PRO A 159 -3.65 -34.35 17.54
N ASP A 160 -4.69 -34.55 16.72
CA ASP A 160 -4.84 -35.66 15.76
C ASP A 160 -4.22 -35.42 14.36
N GLY A 161 -3.50 -34.33 14.13
CA GLY A 161 -2.86 -34.06 12.83
C GLY A 161 -3.83 -33.65 11.70
N LYS A 162 -5.13 -33.55 11.98
CA LYS A 162 -6.14 -33.14 11.01
C LYS A 162 -6.38 -31.63 11.08
N LYS A 163 -6.39 -30.98 9.91
CA LYS A 163 -6.77 -29.57 9.74
C LYS A 163 -8.20 -29.43 10.25
N LYS A 164 -8.41 -28.66 11.32
CA LYS A 164 -9.75 -28.33 11.79
C LYS A 164 -10.19 -27.05 11.10
N GLU A 165 -11.05 -27.19 10.10
CA GLU A 165 -11.70 -26.04 9.49
C GLU A 165 -12.53 -25.32 10.56
N PHE A 166 -12.38 -24.00 10.64
CA PHE A 166 -13.24 -23.20 11.51
C PHE A 166 -14.66 -23.30 11.00
N GLU A 167 -15.59 -23.75 11.84
CA GLU A 167 -17.02 -23.76 11.54
C GLU A 167 -17.48 -22.32 11.28
N SER A 168 -17.50 -21.95 10.01
CA SER A 168 -18.02 -20.67 9.52
C SER A 168 -19.50 -20.87 9.17
N ASN A 169 -20.36 -19.99 9.69
CA ASN A 169 -21.77 -19.93 9.28
C ASN A 169 -21.95 -19.33 7.88
N VAL A 170 -20.85 -19.02 7.18
CA VAL A 170 -20.83 -18.47 5.82
C VAL A 170 -20.31 -19.54 4.87
N LEU A 171 -21.15 -19.93 3.92
CA LEU A 171 -20.82 -20.91 2.89
C LEU A 171 -20.09 -20.22 1.74
N LEU A 172 -18.88 -20.69 1.42
CA LEU A 172 -18.20 -20.36 0.17
C LEU A 172 -18.71 -21.33 -0.91
N ALA A 173 -19.40 -20.82 -1.92
CA ALA A 173 -19.82 -21.62 -3.07
C ALA A 173 -18.90 -21.33 -4.27
N SER A 174 -18.09 -22.32 -4.65
CA SER A 174 -17.30 -22.30 -5.88
C SER A 174 -17.95 -23.24 -6.89
N ILE A 175 -18.31 -22.75 -8.07
CA ILE A 175 -18.83 -23.59 -9.15
C ILE A 175 -17.67 -23.83 -10.13
N GLU A 176 -17.07 -25.02 -10.08
CA GLU A 176 -16.11 -25.44 -11.09
C GLU A 176 -16.85 -25.93 -12.34
N ASN A 177 -16.35 -25.53 -13.51
CA ASN A 177 -16.85 -25.92 -14.84
C ASN A 177 -18.31 -25.55 -15.16
N MET A 178 -18.62 -24.24 -15.15
CA MET A 178 -19.71 -23.74 -16.01
C MET A 178 -19.20 -23.66 -17.47
N GLN A 179 -19.22 -24.78 -18.17
CA GLN A 179 -19.27 -24.73 -19.64
C GLN A 179 -20.71 -24.43 -20.03
N TYR A 180 -20.97 -23.20 -20.46
CA TYR A 180 -22.22 -22.86 -21.12
C TYR A 180 -22.24 -23.56 -22.48
N ALA A 181 -23.22 -24.44 -22.67
CA ALA A 181 -23.60 -24.94 -23.99
C ALA A 181 -24.44 -23.89 -24.72
#